data_AF-A0A926H037-F1
#
_entry.id   AF-A0A926H037-F1
#
_cell.length_a   1.000
_cell.length_b   1.000
_cell.length_c   1.000
_cell.angle_alpha   90.00
_cell.angle_beta   90.00
_cell.angle_gamma   90.00
#
_symmetry.space_group_name_H-M   'P 1'
#
loop_
_entity.id
_entity.type
_entity.pdbx_description
1 polymer ?
#
loop_
_entity_poly.entity_id
_entity_poly.type
_entity_poly.pdbx_seq_one_letter_code
_entity_poly.pdbx_strand_id
1 'polypeptide(L)'
;MPRQPILDPRYFRLDDLLRRPLASGDTLGSGGGDLSASTVSGWGFSGAAIFRGVEVPAPMTISVWVEGAPVFPAEGVYRPSHVTVNAQDADTGLQVSEDKFVGADDCLVSVVSLRNPGEWSIEVETRTQWGIAKGEHGGETGAPFYVSRFAPPAPDRRITLPAGGRVRLVFVLAFAADDRFARVPGDTARSHAEGYARDNAAVVAHVQGFDAWATRHVTRFDSPDPWATRAWFHDVFLRRKFPTRVPVAVPDALQTRAGFVEEARSRFAGGDFDAPTDAPAPFLPDVFVRQVLGLSVSGDALSLSPAPDLSDWHYFAVENYEHDGRRFTFVWDDPETPGDAFDDGDKGFTVYDGDAVIHRQSDLSAFTAPLAAPSPLGDDEDD
;
A
#
# COMPACT_ATOMS: atom_id res chain seq x y z
N MET A 1 -23.46 11.12 -22.87
CA MET A 1 -23.41 10.44 -21.55
C MET A 1 -22.67 11.36 -20.61
N PRO A 2 -23.25 11.75 -19.46
CA PRO A 2 -22.50 12.51 -18.47
C PRO A 2 -21.31 11.66 -18.01
N ARG A 3 -20.11 12.25 -18.03
CA ARG A 3 -18.93 11.62 -17.44
C ARG A 3 -19.26 11.45 -15.95
N GLN A 4 -19.33 10.21 -15.46
CA GLN A 4 -19.26 9.97 -14.02
C GLN A 4 -18.03 10.73 -13.52
N PRO A 5 -18.15 11.58 -12.47
CA PRO A 5 -16.96 12.14 -11.85
C PRO A 5 -16.07 10.96 -11.47
N ILE A 6 -14.86 10.98 -12.02
CA ILE A 6 -13.92 9.85 -11.96
C ILE A 6 -13.43 9.64 -10.52
N LEU A 7 -13.78 10.52 -9.57
CA LEU A 7 -13.22 10.53 -8.23
C LEU A 7 -14.27 10.89 -7.17
N ASP A 8 -14.73 9.91 -6.40
CA ASP A 8 -15.33 10.10 -5.07
C ASP A 8 -14.32 9.55 -4.04
N PRO A 9 -13.78 10.41 -3.15
CA PRO A 9 -12.71 10.07 -2.22
C PRO A 9 -13.09 9.02 -1.19
N ARG A 10 -14.39 8.85 -0.96
CA ARG A 10 -14.92 7.85 -0.02
C ARG A 10 -14.72 6.41 -0.50
N TYR A 11 -14.38 6.22 -1.78
CA TYR A 11 -14.27 4.91 -2.42
C TYR A 11 -12.89 4.58 -2.99
N PHE A 12 -11.86 5.40 -2.75
CA PHE A 12 -10.52 5.10 -3.26
C PHE A 12 -9.72 4.15 -2.39
N ARG A 13 -9.36 3.02 -2.98
CA ARG A 13 -8.29 2.17 -2.47
C ARG A 13 -6.95 2.75 -2.87
N LEU A 14 -6.02 2.84 -1.92
CA LEU A 14 -4.64 3.25 -2.17
C LEU A 14 -4.01 2.44 -3.32
N ASP A 15 -4.39 1.18 -3.42
CA ASP A 15 -3.98 0.27 -4.49
C ASP A 15 -4.38 0.75 -5.89
N ASP A 16 -5.58 1.33 -6.05
CA ASP A 16 -6.08 1.78 -7.34
C ASP A 16 -5.45 3.10 -7.75
N LEU A 17 -5.26 4.02 -6.80
CA LEU A 17 -4.62 5.33 -7.02
C LEU A 17 -3.14 5.19 -7.44
N LEU A 18 -2.44 4.26 -6.81
CA LEU A 18 -1.01 4.05 -7.05
C LEU A 18 -0.73 2.90 -8.00
N ARG A 19 -1.77 2.29 -8.58
CA ARG A 19 -1.65 1.24 -9.60
C ARG A 19 -0.83 1.74 -10.78
N ARG A 20 0.11 0.91 -11.25
CA ARG A 20 0.91 1.19 -12.45
C ARG A 20 1.49 -0.09 -13.05
N PRO A 21 1.99 -0.05 -14.30
CA PRO A 21 2.86 -1.12 -14.80
C PRO A 21 4.06 -1.33 -13.88
N LEU A 22 4.43 -2.59 -13.68
CA LEU A 22 5.65 -2.95 -12.95
C LEU A 22 6.88 -2.54 -13.77
N ALA A 23 7.77 -1.77 -13.16
CA ALA A 23 9.02 -1.33 -13.74
C ALA A 23 10.20 -2.19 -13.26
N SER A 24 11.26 -2.23 -14.06
CA SER A 24 12.50 -2.90 -13.66
C SER A 24 13.11 -2.21 -12.44
N GLY A 25 13.42 -2.97 -11.40
CA GLY A 25 13.99 -2.45 -10.15
C GLY A 25 12.94 -2.03 -9.11
N ASP A 26 11.65 -2.15 -9.40
CA ASP A 26 10.60 -1.92 -8.41
C ASP A 26 10.79 -2.80 -7.18
N THR A 27 10.49 -2.23 -6.02
CA THR A 27 10.53 -2.89 -4.71
C THR A 27 9.11 -3.11 -4.22
N LEU A 28 8.82 -4.16 -3.44
CA LEU A 28 7.44 -4.36 -2.98
C LEU A 28 6.99 -3.21 -2.09
N GLY A 29 5.77 -2.73 -2.32
CA GLY A 29 5.18 -1.70 -1.47
C GLY A 29 4.71 -2.21 -0.12
N SER A 30 4.24 -3.45 -0.10
CA SER A 30 3.89 -4.14 1.14
C SER A 30 5.16 -4.51 1.88
N GLY A 31 5.19 -4.20 3.17
CA GLY A 31 6.23 -4.58 4.12
C GLY A 31 5.60 -5.11 5.40
N GLY A 32 6.34 -5.97 6.08
CA GLY A 32 6.05 -6.43 7.42
C GLY A 32 6.52 -5.44 8.48
N GLY A 33 6.52 -5.88 9.73
CA GLY A 33 7.07 -5.10 10.84
C GLY A 33 8.57 -4.86 10.72
N ASP A 34 9.32 -5.88 10.32
CA ASP A 34 10.79 -5.87 10.21
C ASP A 34 11.28 -6.35 8.82
N LEU A 35 10.37 -6.80 7.96
CA LEU A 35 10.66 -7.40 6.65
C LEU A 35 10.21 -6.50 5.48
N SER A 36 11.09 -6.33 4.50
CA SER A 36 10.77 -5.73 3.20
C SER A 36 11.41 -6.54 2.05
N ALA A 37 10.91 -6.36 0.82
CA ALA A 37 11.50 -7.00 -0.36
C ALA A 37 12.09 -5.95 -1.29
N SER A 38 13.39 -6.07 -1.59
CA SER A 38 14.15 -5.04 -2.29
C SER A 38 14.01 -5.09 -3.80
N THR A 39 13.57 -6.20 -4.40
CA THR A 39 13.32 -6.25 -5.85
C THR A 39 12.22 -7.25 -6.20
N VAL A 40 11.35 -6.84 -7.13
CA VAL A 40 10.26 -7.66 -7.68
C VAL A 40 10.69 -8.20 -9.04
N SER A 41 11.46 -9.28 -9.01
CA SER A 41 11.87 -10.02 -10.22
C SER A 41 11.45 -11.48 -10.12
N GLY A 42 11.38 -12.15 -11.28
CA GLY A 42 11.14 -13.59 -11.38
C GLY A 42 9.82 -14.07 -10.76
N TRP A 43 9.68 -15.40 -10.64
CA TRP A 43 8.63 -16.01 -9.83
C TRP A 43 9.10 -16.16 -8.38
N GLY A 44 8.21 -15.93 -7.42
CA GLY A 44 8.55 -15.86 -6.01
C GLY A 44 9.26 -14.56 -5.66
N PHE A 45 10.21 -14.63 -4.74
CA PHE A 45 11.08 -13.56 -4.29
C PHE A 45 12.51 -13.90 -4.71
N SER A 46 12.80 -13.80 -6.02
CA SER A 46 14.16 -14.05 -6.55
C SER A 46 15.13 -12.90 -6.32
N GLY A 47 14.58 -11.73 -5.98
CA GLY A 47 15.33 -10.59 -5.46
C GLY A 47 15.82 -10.79 -4.03
N ALA A 48 16.47 -9.78 -3.46
CA ALA A 48 16.76 -9.76 -2.03
C ALA A 48 15.53 -9.35 -1.21
N ALA A 49 15.48 -9.82 0.04
CA ALA A 49 14.66 -9.28 1.10
C ALA A 49 15.54 -8.63 2.17
N ILE A 50 15.01 -7.70 2.94
CA ILE A 50 15.72 -7.08 4.06
C ILE A 50 14.92 -7.41 5.31
N PHE A 51 15.52 -8.16 6.23
CA PHE A 51 14.93 -8.48 7.53
C PHE A 51 15.80 -7.91 8.63
N ARG A 52 15.26 -6.96 9.42
CA ARG A 52 16.00 -6.29 10.52
C ARG A 52 17.33 -5.68 10.05
N GLY A 53 17.34 -5.11 8.86
CA GLY A 53 18.53 -4.51 8.24
C GLY A 53 19.53 -5.51 7.66
N VAL A 54 19.25 -6.82 7.74
CA VAL A 54 20.07 -7.86 7.10
C VAL A 54 19.47 -8.23 5.75
N GLU A 55 20.28 -8.11 4.70
CA GLU A 55 19.91 -8.56 3.37
C GLU A 55 19.91 -10.10 3.28
N VAL A 56 18.83 -10.66 2.76
CA VAL A 56 18.65 -12.08 2.49
C VAL A 56 18.43 -12.25 1.00
N PRO A 57 19.43 -12.74 0.25
CA PRO A 57 19.33 -12.89 -1.20
C PRO A 57 18.40 -14.06 -1.56
N ALA A 58 17.52 -13.83 -2.54
CA ALA A 58 16.64 -14.84 -3.15
C ALA A 58 15.99 -15.79 -2.12
N PRO A 59 15.27 -15.27 -1.11
CA PRO A 59 14.79 -16.07 0.01
C PRO A 59 13.86 -17.21 -0.42
N MET A 60 13.09 -16.98 -1.49
CA MET A 60 12.23 -17.99 -2.11
C MET A 60 12.20 -17.78 -3.62
N THR A 61 12.70 -18.73 -4.40
CA THR A 61 12.58 -18.72 -5.86
C THR A 61 11.56 -19.76 -6.29
N ILE A 62 10.71 -19.40 -7.25
CA ILE A 62 9.81 -20.34 -7.91
C ILE A 62 10.25 -20.46 -9.36
N SER A 63 10.10 -21.63 -9.94
CA SER A 63 10.38 -21.88 -11.34
C SER A 63 9.25 -22.71 -11.92
N VAL A 64 8.80 -22.32 -13.10
CA VAL A 64 7.69 -22.96 -13.80
C VAL A 64 8.22 -23.44 -15.15
N TRP A 65 7.95 -24.69 -15.48
CA TRP A 65 8.27 -25.26 -16.80
C TRP A 65 7.03 -25.88 -17.42
N VAL A 66 6.99 -25.89 -18.74
CA VAL A 66 6.03 -26.65 -19.54
C VAL A 66 6.79 -27.45 -20.58
N GLU A 67 6.60 -28.76 -20.62
CA GLU A 67 7.35 -29.67 -21.50
C GLU A 67 8.88 -29.51 -21.39
N GLY A 68 9.37 -29.20 -20.18
CA GLY A 68 10.80 -28.97 -19.90
C GLY A 68 11.33 -27.58 -20.29
N ALA A 69 10.53 -26.73 -20.95
CA ALA A 69 10.90 -25.35 -21.27
C ALA A 69 10.50 -24.40 -20.14
N PRO A 70 11.38 -23.46 -19.71
CA PRO A 70 11.06 -22.53 -18.63
C PRO A 70 10.07 -21.45 -19.08
N VAL A 71 9.13 -21.11 -18.21
CA VAL A 71 8.19 -20.00 -18.39
C VAL A 71 8.61 -18.85 -17.49
N PHE A 72 8.85 -17.68 -18.07
CA PHE A 72 9.29 -16.49 -17.36
C PHE A 72 8.18 -15.43 -17.26
N PRO A 73 8.13 -14.62 -16.18
CA PRO A 73 7.23 -13.48 -16.12
C PRO A 73 7.49 -12.52 -17.29
N ALA A 74 6.42 -11.97 -17.87
CA ALA A 74 6.48 -11.06 -19.02
C ALA A 74 5.93 -9.67 -18.69
N GLU A 75 4.78 -9.61 -18.04
CA GLU A 75 4.10 -8.36 -17.69
C GLU A 75 3.79 -8.31 -16.20
N GLY A 76 3.77 -7.10 -15.63
CA GLY A 76 3.45 -6.91 -14.22
C GLY A 76 2.62 -5.67 -13.95
N VAL A 77 1.83 -5.74 -12.89
CA VAL A 77 1.07 -4.62 -12.33
C VAL A 77 1.50 -4.43 -10.90
N TYR A 78 2.01 -3.25 -10.62
CA TYR A 78 2.35 -2.79 -9.29
C TYR A 78 1.12 -2.25 -8.58
N ARG A 79 0.95 -2.66 -7.31
CA ARG A 79 0.09 -1.99 -6.34
C ARG A 79 0.83 -1.90 -5.00
N PRO A 80 0.59 -0.85 -4.19
CA PRO A 80 1.09 -0.74 -2.84
C PRO A 80 0.98 -2.01 -1.99
N SER A 81 -0.16 -2.70 -2.01
CA SER A 81 -0.35 -3.90 -1.18
C SER A 81 0.24 -5.18 -1.76
N HIS A 82 0.40 -5.29 -3.09
CA HIS A 82 0.92 -6.48 -3.75
C HIS A 82 1.33 -6.20 -5.19
N VAL A 83 2.14 -7.09 -5.76
CA VAL A 83 2.42 -7.09 -7.20
C VAL A 83 1.79 -8.30 -7.85
N THR A 84 1.15 -8.10 -8.99
CA THR A 84 0.73 -9.18 -9.89
C THR A 84 1.72 -9.27 -11.05
N VAL A 85 2.31 -10.43 -11.30
CA VAL A 85 3.09 -10.71 -12.53
C VAL A 85 2.41 -11.82 -13.34
N ASN A 86 2.49 -11.73 -14.65
CA ASN A 86 1.81 -12.62 -15.59
C ASN A 86 2.78 -13.11 -16.66
N ALA A 87 2.52 -14.32 -17.13
CA ALA A 87 3.13 -14.90 -18.31
C ALA A 87 2.11 -15.73 -19.08
N GLN A 88 2.30 -15.78 -20.40
CA GLN A 88 1.63 -16.73 -21.25
C GLN A 88 2.66 -17.38 -22.17
N ASP A 89 2.74 -18.71 -22.11
CA ASP A 89 3.54 -19.47 -23.06
C ASP A 89 2.85 -19.50 -24.42
N ALA A 90 3.57 -19.13 -25.48
CA ALA A 90 2.97 -18.94 -26.81
C ALA A 90 2.61 -20.26 -27.49
N ASP A 91 3.38 -21.31 -27.25
CA ASP A 91 3.24 -22.60 -27.93
C ASP A 91 2.18 -23.49 -27.27
N THR A 92 2.17 -23.52 -25.94
CA THR A 92 1.29 -24.37 -25.15
C THR A 92 0.01 -23.66 -24.71
N GLY A 93 0.01 -22.32 -24.72
CA GLY A 93 -1.08 -21.50 -24.20
C GLY A 93 -1.19 -21.49 -22.68
N LEU A 94 -0.21 -22.04 -21.95
CA LEU A 94 -0.16 -22.00 -20.49
C LEU A 94 -0.21 -20.56 -20.00
N GLN A 95 -1.17 -20.25 -19.13
CA GLN A 95 -1.24 -18.96 -18.44
C GLN A 95 -0.75 -19.13 -17.01
N VAL A 96 0.18 -18.27 -16.60
CA VAL A 96 0.72 -18.21 -15.25
C VAL A 96 0.51 -16.80 -14.72
N SER A 97 -0.07 -16.67 -13.54
CA SER A 97 -0.11 -15.41 -12.80
C SER A 97 0.42 -15.63 -11.39
N GLU A 98 1.11 -14.65 -10.85
CA GLU A 98 1.55 -14.65 -9.46
C GLU A 98 1.19 -13.33 -8.81
N ASP A 99 0.47 -13.41 -7.69
CA ASP A 99 0.33 -12.30 -6.77
C ASP A 99 1.33 -12.50 -5.62
N LYS A 100 2.21 -11.52 -5.38
CA LYS A 100 3.20 -11.59 -4.30
C LYS A 100 3.18 -10.35 -3.42
N PHE A 101 3.33 -10.57 -2.12
CA PHE A 101 3.27 -9.52 -1.10
C PHE A 101 4.05 -9.91 0.15
N VAL A 102 4.37 -8.91 0.98
CA VAL A 102 4.89 -9.09 2.33
C VAL A 102 3.76 -8.80 3.31
N GLY A 103 3.38 -9.81 4.10
CA GLY A 103 2.37 -9.66 5.15
C GLY A 103 2.89 -8.82 6.31
N ALA A 104 1.98 -8.23 7.09
CA ALA A 104 2.32 -7.45 8.29
C ALA A 104 3.17 -8.26 9.30
N ASP A 105 3.01 -9.57 9.29
CA ASP A 105 3.63 -10.54 10.22
C ASP A 105 4.96 -11.11 9.70
N ASP A 106 5.68 -10.34 8.89
CA ASP A 106 6.99 -10.71 8.31
C ASP A 106 6.98 -12.04 7.54
N CYS A 107 5.90 -12.24 6.77
CA CYS A 107 5.72 -13.36 5.86
C CYS A 107 5.87 -12.92 4.40
N LEU A 108 6.74 -13.59 3.64
CA LEU A 108 6.74 -13.48 2.18
C LEU A 108 5.70 -14.45 1.63
N VAL A 109 4.72 -13.94 0.89
CA VAL A 109 3.64 -14.74 0.30
C VAL A 109 3.67 -14.63 -1.22
N SER A 110 3.62 -15.77 -1.90
CA SER A 110 3.50 -15.87 -3.35
C SER A 110 2.34 -16.81 -3.69
N VAL A 111 1.36 -16.29 -4.43
CA VAL A 111 0.18 -17.03 -4.88
C VAL A 111 0.26 -17.23 -6.39
N VAL A 112 0.69 -18.42 -6.81
CA VAL A 112 0.84 -18.79 -8.22
C VAL A 112 -0.43 -19.46 -8.71
N SER A 113 -1.12 -18.83 -9.65
CA SER A 113 -2.28 -19.41 -10.35
C SER A 113 -1.86 -19.85 -11.75
N LEU A 114 -2.18 -21.10 -12.08
CA LEU A 114 -1.82 -21.74 -13.34
C LEU A 114 -3.09 -22.20 -14.05
N ARG A 115 -3.18 -21.95 -15.36
CA ARG A 115 -4.24 -22.49 -16.22
C ARG A 115 -3.61 -23.23 -17.40
N ASN A 116 -3.74 -24.55 -17.37
CA ASN A 116 -3.31 -25.44 -18.43
C ASN A 116 -4.47 -25.64 -19.44
N PRO A 117 -4.41 -25.11 -20.67
CA PRO A 117 -5.48 -25.33 -21.64
C PRO A 117 -5.43 -26.70 -22.32
N GLY A 118 -4.31 -27.44 -22.21
CA GLY A 118 -4.06 -28.69 -22.95
C GLY A 118 -3.61 -29.85 -22.06
N GLU A 119 -2.97 -30.85 -22.66
CA GLU A 119 -2.45 -32.05 -22.00
C GLU A 119 -0.97 -31.94 -21.58
N TRP A 120 -0.49 -30.71 -21.43
CA TRP A 120 0.93 -30.44 -21.18
C TRP A 120 1.35 -30.81 -19.76
N SER A 121 2.54 -31.37 -19.64
CA SER A 121 3.23 -31.56 -18.36
C SER A 121 3.78 -30.22 -17.88
N ILE A 122 3.19 -29.70 -16.81
CA ILE A 122 3.61 -28.46 -16.17
C ILE A 122 4.31 -28.79 -14.88
N GLU A 123 5.49 -28.22 -14.67
CA GLU A 123 6.29 -28.46 -13.49
C GLU A 123 6.50 -27.16 -12.73
N VAL A 124 6.33 -27.21 -11.41
CA VAL A 124 6.63 -26.06 -10.53
C VAL A 124 7.65 -26.49 -9.50
N GLU A 125 8.79 -25.80 -9.46
CA GLU A 125 9.83 -25.98 -8.44
C GLU A 125 9.92 -24.76 -7.55
N THR A 126 10.17 -25.00 -6.27
CA THR A 126 10.49 -23.95 -5.32
C THR A 126 11.83 -24.25 -4.66
N ARG A 127 12.71 -23.25 -4.62
CA ARG A 127 13.98 -23.32 -3.90
C ARG A 127 14.03 -22.20 -2.89
N THR A 128 14.35 -22.56 -1.65
CA THR A 128 14.56 -21.60 -0.55
C THR A 128 16.03 -21.64 -0.15
N GLN A 129 16.66 -20.47 -0.05
CA GLN A 129 18.04 -20.33 0.44
C GLN A 129 18.10 -20.13 1.96
N TRP A 130 16.96 -19.77 2.55
CA TRP A 130 16.79 -19.54 3.98
C TRP A 130 15.73 -20.48 4.54
N GLY A 131 16.08 -21.24 5.58
CA GLY A 131 15.15 -22.01 6.42
C GLY A 131 14.42 -23.16 5.70
N ILE A 132 14.96 -24.38 5.80
CA ILE A 132 14.12 -25.59 5.69
C ILE A 132 13.87 -26.07 7.10
N ALA A 133 12.67 -25.83 7.61
CA ALA A 133 12.09 -26.71 8.62
C ALA A 133 10.71 -27.15 8.12
N LYS A 134 10.71 -28.30 7.45
CA LYS A 134 9.54 -29.17 7.38
C LYS A 134 9.06 -29.43 8.82
N GLY A 135 7.76 -29.72 8.97
CA GLY A 135 7.20 -30.23 10.22
C GLY A 135 8.18 -31.12 10.98
N GLU A 136 8.39 -30.75 12.24
CA GLU A 136 9.19 -31.44 13.26
C GLU A 136 10.53 -32.01 12.80
N HIS A 137 11.60 -31.24 12.99
CA HIS A 137 12.77 -31.78 13.70
C HIS A 137 13.44 -30.66 14.50
N GLY A 138 13.62 -30.93 15.79
CA GLY A 138 14.26 -30.01 16.73
C GLY A 138 15.72 -29.78 16.35
N GLY A 139 16.15 -28.52 16.49
CA GLY A 139 17.55 -28.12 16.36
C GLY A 139 17.75 -26.96 15.39
N GLU A 140 17.95 -25.78 15.98
CA GLU A 140 18.74 -24.64 15.48
C GLU A 140 18.27 -23.88 14.21
N THR A 141 17.65 -22.73 14.48
CA THR A 141 17.66 -21.48 13.67
C THR A 141 17.34 -21.60 12.18
N GLY A 142 16.11 -21.99 11.84
CA GLY A 142 15.57 -21.89 10.49
C GLY A 142 14.19 -21.23 10.47
N ALA A 143 13.96 -20.34 9.51
CA ALA A 143 12.65 -19.78 9.17
C ALA A 143 11.73 -20.89 8.62
N PRO A 144 10.46 -21.00 9.06
CA PRO A 144 9.56 -22.02 8.56
C PRO A 144 8.98 -21.64 7.19
N PHE A 145 8.84 -22.66 6.33
CA PHE A 145 8.38 -22.53 4.95
C PHE A 145 7.16 -23.44 4.70
N TYR A 146 6.13 -22.91 4.05
CA TYR A 146 4.83 -23.56 3.88
C TYR A 146 4.38 -23.52 2.42
N VAL A 147 3.79 -24.64 1.97
CA VAL A 147 3.18 -24.74 0.63
C VAL A 147 1.75 -25.28 0.74
N SER A 148 0.79 -24.40 0.48
CA SER A 148 -0.64 -24.66 0.25
C SER A 148 -0.93 -25.39 -1.07
N ARG A 149 -1.61 -26.54 -1.04
CA ARG A 149 -2.19 -27.25 -2.20
C ARG A 149 -3.61 -27.77 -1.98
N PHE A 150 -4.09 -27.70 -0.73
CA PHE A 150 -5.05 -28.63 -0.13
C PHE A 150 -4.56 -30.11 -0.15
N ALA A 151 -4.30 -30.62 1.08
CA ALA A 151 -3.60 -31.85 1.51
C ALA A 151 -2.04 -31.77 1.55
N PRO A 152 -1.39 -32.26 2.63
CA PRO A 152 -0.13 -31.73 3.15
C PRO A 152 1.03 -31.86 2.15
N PRO A 153 2.02 -30.95 2.21
CA PRO A 153 3.10 -30.92 1.24
C PRO A 153 3.90 -32.20 1.36
N ALA A 154 3.70 -33.12 0.41
CA ALA A 154 4.79 -33.96 -0.01
C ALA A 154 5.99 -33.02 -0.29
N PRO A 155 7.20 -33.36 0.16
CA PRO A 155 8.41 -32.56 -0.07
C PRO A 155 8.84 -32.57 -1.54
N ASP A 156 7.93 -32.88 -2.46
CA ASP A 156 8.20 -32.88 -3.87
C ASP A 156 8.27 -31.43 -4.31
N ARG A 157 9.52 -30.98 -4.44
CA ARG A 157 9.95 -29.74 -5.10
C ARG A 157 9.49 -29.66 -6.55
N ARG A 158 8.63 -30.56 -7.03
CA ARG A 158 8.17 -30.64 -8.41
C ARG A 158 6.76 -31.20 -8.39
N ILE A 159 5.88 -30.54 -9.12
CA ILE A 159 4.47 -30.87 -9.19
C ILE A 159 4.07 -30.86 -10.63
N THR A 160 3.43 -31.95 -11.05
CA THR A 160 2.81 -32.08 -12.37
C THR A 160 1.33 -31.75 -12.29
N LEU A 161 0.83 -30.88 -13.17
CA LEU A 161 -0.59 -30.53 -13.24
C LEU A 161 -1.37 -31.46 -14.16
N PRO A 162 -2.64 -31.76 -13.84
CA PRO A 162 -3.51 -32.49 -14.76
C PRO A 162 -3.84 -31.65 -16.00
N ALA A 163 -4.07 -32.35 -17.11
CA ALA A 163 -4.52 -31.76 -18.36
C ALA A 163 -5.80 -30.92 -18.18
N GLY A 164 -5.89 -29.78 -18.87
CA GLY A 164 -7.08 -28.93 -18.89
C GLY A 164 -7.43 -28.27 -17.54
N GLY A 165 -6.51 -28.28 -16.58
CA GLY A 165 -6.75 -27.87 -15.19
C GLY A 165 -6.47 -26.40 -14.87
N ARG A 166 -7.08 -25.94 -13.78
CA ARG A 166 -6.68 -24.72 -13.07
C ARG A 166 -6.20 -25.11 -11.68
N VAL A 167 -5.05 -24.57 -11.28
CA VAL A 167 -4.54 -24.75 -9.92
C VAL A 167 -4.11 -23.40 -9.36
N ARG A 168 -4.21 -23.27 -8.04
CA ARG A 168 -3.61 -22.18 -7.28
C ARG A 168 -2.69 -22.80 -6.24
N LEU A 169 -1.47 -22.30 -6.18
CA LEU A 169 -0.43 -22.72 -5.25
C LEU A 169 -0.07 -21.53 -4.38
N VAL A 170 -0.05 -21.71 -3.07
CA VAL A 170 0.31 -20.66 -2.11
C VAL A 170 1.62 -21.03 -1.45
N PHE A 171 2.65 -20.23 -1.66
CA PHE A 171 3.96 -20.39 -1.06
C PHE A 171 4.17 -19.29 -0.02
N VAL A 172 4.55 -19.68 1.20
CA VAL A 172 4.72 -18.75 2.31
C VAL A 172 6.04 -19.03 3.04
N LEU A 173 6.83 -17.99 3.26
CA LEU A 173 8.07 -18.05 4.04
C LEU A 173 7.98 -17.04 5.20
N ALA A 174 8.02 -17.51 6.44
CA ALA A 174 7.93 -16.68 7.65
C ALA A 174 9.32 -16.41 8.24
N PHE A 175 9.68 -15.13 8.46
CA PHE A 175 10.99 -14.74 8.98
C PHE A 175 11.08 -14.71 10.52
N ALA A 176 9.95 -14.49 11.22
CA ALA A 176 9.90 -14.37 12.69
C ALA A 176 9.28 -15.62 13.35
N ALA A 177 9.99 -16.75 13.36
CA ALA A 177 9.47 -18.05 13.79
C ALA A 177 9.32 -18.27 15.30
N ASP A 178 10.00 -17.46 16.12
CA ASP A 178 10.19 -17.71 17.56
C ASP A 178 9.34 -16.74 18.39
N ASP A 179 8.66 -17.27 19.42
CA ASP A 179 7.85 -16.52 20.39
C ASP A 179 8.61 -15.35 21.01
N ARG A 180 9.94 -15.44 21.12
CA ARG A 180 10.80 -14.35 21.62
C ARG A 180 10.74 -13.07 20.78
N PHE A 181 10.28 -13.18 19.54
CA PHE A 181 10.14 -12.07 18.60
C PHE A 181 8.68 -11.81 18.22
N ALA A 182 7.74 -12.60 18.73
CA ALA A 182 6.33 -12.35 18.55
C ALA A 182 5.95 -11.07 19.32
N ARG A 183 5.25 -10.15 18.65
CA ARG A 183 4.72 -8.93 19.30
C ARG A 183 3.64 -9.28 20.33
N VAL A 184 2.97 -10.41 20.13
CA VAL A 184 1.92 -10.94 21.02
C VAL A 184 2.25 -12.40 21.36
N PRO A 185 2.28 -12.80 22.64
CA PRO A 185 2.53 -14.19 23.03
C PRO A 185 1.53 -15.16 22.37
N GLY A 186 2.04 -16.20 21.70
CA GLY A 186 1.22 -17.18 20.96
C GLY A 186 0.88 -16.78 19.53
N ASP A 187 1.16 -15.53 19.13
CA ASP A 187 0.96 -15.03 17.78
C ASP A 187 2.25 -15.12 16.96
N THR A 188 2.57 -16.31 16.50
CA THR A 188 3.83 -16.58 15.78
C THR A 188 3.67 -16.31 14.29
N ALA A 189 4.72 -15.81 13.63
CA ALA A 189 4.72 -15.71 12.15
C ALA A 189 4.48 -17.08 11.49
N ARG A 190 4.80 -18.16 12.19
CA ARG A 190 4.39 -19.53 11.85
C ARG A 190 2.88 -19.69 11.73
N SER A 191 2.11 -19.28 12.74
CA SER A 191 0.64 -19.44 12.74
C SER A 191 0.00 -18.63 11.61
N HIS A 192 0.51 -17.41 11.38
CA HIS A 192 0.13 -16.58 10.24
C HIS A 192 0.47 -17.22 8.90
N ALA A 193 1.68 -17.75 8.75
CA ALA A 193 2.09 -18.43 7.53
C ALA A 193 1.25 -19.67 7.24
N GLU A 194 0.89 -20.45 8.27
CA GLU A 194 -0.07 -21.54 8.14
C GLU A 194 -1.47 -21.04 7.75
N GLY A 195 -1.91 -19.90 8.28
CA GLY A 195 -3.15 -19.24 7.89
C GLY A 195 -3.17 -18.85 6.41
N TYR A 196 -2.15 -18.12 5.94
CA TYR A 196 -1.99 -17.77 4.53
C TYR A 196 -1.95 -19.00 3.63
N ALA A 197 -1.20 -20.04 4.02
CA ALA A 197 -1.06 -21.24 3.21
C ALA A 197 -2.38 -22.02 3.09
N ARG A 198 -3.23 -22.02 4.12
CA ARG A 198 -4.52 -22.73 4.12
C ARG A 198 -5.59 -22.04 3.27
N ASP A 199 -5.45 -20.74 3.01
CA ASP A 199 -6.48 -19.96 2.32
C ASP A 199 -6.06 -19.54 0.90
N ASN A 200 -6.78 -20.04 -0.10
CA ASN A 200 -6.62 -19.62 -1.49
C ASN A 200 -7.03 -18.15 -1.74
N ALA A 201 -7.65 -17.49 -0.75
CA ALA A 201 -7.99 -16.08 -0.71
C ALA A 201 -6.97 -15.23 0.07
N ALA A 202 -5.77 -15.76 0.39
CA ALA A 202 -4.70 -15.03 1.07
C ALA A 202 -4.45 -13.61 0.52
N VAL A 203 -4.44 -13.44 -0.82
CA VAL A 203 -4.30 -12.13 -1.46
C VAL A 203 -5.46 -11.20 -1.13
N VAL A 204 -6.69 -11.72 -1.15
CA VAL A 204 -7.91 -10.93 -0.86
C VAL A 204 -7.89 -10.46 0.60
N ALA A 205 -7.58 -11.37 1.53
CA ALA A 205 -7.48 -11.04 2.94
C ALA A 205 -6.38 -9.98 3.20
N HIS A 206 -5.22 -10.13 2.57
CA HIS A 206 -4.12 -9.16 2.66
C HIS A 206 -4.51 -7.78 2.11
N VAL A 207 -5.13 -7.73 0.92
CA VAL A 207 -5.60 -6.47 0.31
C VAL A 207 -6.64 -5.80 1.21
N GLN A 208 -7.59 -6.55 1.77
CA GLN A 208 -8.58 -6.01 2.70
C GLN A 208 -7.95 -5.48 3.99
N GLY A 209 -6.97 -6.19 4.55
CA GLY A 209 -6.21 -5.73 5.72
C GLY A 209 -5.42 -4.46 5.44
N PHE A 210 -4.79 -4.37 4.27
CA PHE A 210 -4.07 -3.17 3.85
C PHE A 210 -5.01 -1.97 3.64
N ASP A 211 -6.18 -2.19 3.04
CA ASP A 211 -7.21 -1.17 2.81
C ASP A 211 -7.82 -0.67 4.14
N ALA A 212 -8.09 -1.59 5.07
CA ALA A 212 -8.56 -1.27 6.41
C ALA A 212 -7.52 -0.46 7.20
N TRP A 213 -6.23 -0.82 7.09
CA TRP A 213 -5.16 -0.02 7.65
C TRP A 213 -5.12 1.38 7.03
N ALA A 214 -5.18 1.48 5.70
CA ALA A 214 -5.10 2.76 5.01
C ALA A 214 -6.25 3.67 5.46
N THR A 215 -7.46 3.13 5.53
CA THR A 215 -8.64 3.85 6.01
C THR A 215 -8.49 4.38 7.44
N ARG A 216 -7.80 3.65 8.33
CA ARG A 216 -7.64 4.05 9.74
C ARG A 216 -6.49 5.01 10.02
N HIS A 217 -5.44 4.97 9.21
CA HIS A 217 -4.17 5.61 9.53
C HIS A 217 -3.70 6.66 8.52
N VAL A 218 -4.37 6.77 7.38
CA VAL A 218 -4.00 7.73 6.33
C VAL A 218 -4.92 8.93 6.39
N THR A 219 -4.35 10.11 6.61
CA THR A 219 -5.01 11.37 6.27
C THR A 219 -5.34 11.34 4.79
N ARG A 220 -6.63 11.43 4.45
CA ARG A 220 -7.08 11.43 3.06
C ARG A 220 -7.01 12.83 2.51
N PHE A 221 -6.78 12.92 1.22
CA PHE A 221 -6.81 14.18 0.52
C PHE A 221 -7.48 13.97 -0.83
N ASP A 222 -8.36 14.89 -1.19
CA ASP A 222 -9.00 14.92 -2.48
C ASP A 222 -9.05 16.33 -3.05
N SER A 223 -8.94 16.42 -4.37
CA SER A 223 -8.93 17.68 -5.09
C SER A 223 -9.24 17.46 -6.57
N PRO A 224 -9.63 18.53 -7.29
CA PRO A 224 -9.90 18.45 -8.72
C PRO A 224 -8.63 18.14 -9.55
N ASP A 225 -7.43 18.25 -8.98
CA ASP A 225 -6.20 17.82 -9.66
C ASP A 225 -5.81 16.39 -9.22
N PRO A 226 -6.04 15.37 -10.09
CA PRO A 226 -5.74 13.98 -9.75
C PRO A 226 -4.25 13.73 -9.47
N TRP A 227 -3.34 14.58 -9.96
CA TRP A 227 -1.91 14.45 -9.66
C TRP A 227 -1.59 14.91 -8.25
N ALA A 228 -2.29 15.91 -7.74
CA ALA A 228 -2.14 16.36 -6.36
C ALA A 228 -2.60 15.25 -5.39
N THR A 229 -3.77 14.67 -5.65
CA THR A 229 -4.28 13.50 -4.92
C THR A 229 -3.30 12.33 -4.98
N ARG A 230 -2.80 11.98 -6.18
CA ARG A 230 -1.84 10.88 -6.32
C ARG A 230 -0.51 11.12 -5.59
N ALA A 231 0.02 12.35 -5.63
CA ALA A 231 1.24 12.73 -4.91
C ALA A 231 1.09 12.62 -3.41
N TRP A 232 -0.03 13.08 -2.89
CA TRP A 232 -0.38 12.96 -1.49
C TRP A 232 -0.32 11.50 -1.02
N PHE A 233 -1.05 10.62 -1.71
CA PHE A 233 -1.13 9.21 -1.33
C PHE A 233 0.20 8.46 -1.53
N HIS A 234 1.01 8.86 -2.51
CA HIS A 234 2.35 8.31 -2.69
C HIS A 234 3.28 8.65 -1.52
N ASP A 235 3.27 9.89 -1.02
CA ASP A 235 4.09 10.27 0.14
C ASP A 235 3.69 9.49 1.39
N VAL A 236 2.38 9.40 1.66
CA VAL A 236 1.85 8.57 2.76
C VAL A 236 2.34 7.12 2.65
N PHE A 237 2.24 6.54 1.46
CA PHE A 237 2.72 5.20 1.20
C PHE A 237 4.24 5.07 1.45
N LEU A 238 5.04 6.04 1.02
CA LEU A 238 6.48 6.06 1.26
C LEU A 238 6.83 6.17 2.75
N ARG A 239 6.03 6.88 3.57
CA ARG A 239 6.21 6.92 5.03
C ARG A 239 6.02 5.55 5.68
N ARG A 240 4.98 4.82 5.24
CA ARG A 240 4.77 3.44 5.70
C ARG A 240 5.95 2.56 5.32
N LYS A 241 6.41 2.67 4.08
CA LYS A 241 7.49 1.83 3.54
C LYS A 241 8.86 2.18 4.13
N PHE A 242 9.10 3.45 4.44
CA PHE A 242 10.39 3.98 4.90
C PHE A 242 10.21 4.91 6.13
N PRO A 243 9.91 4.36 7.31
CA PRO A 243 9.55 5.16 8.50
C PRO A 243 10.70 6.03 9.03
N THR A 244 11.95 5.76 8.64
CA THR A 244 13.14 6.49 9.10
C THR A 244 13.50 7.71 8.24
N ARG A 245 12.66 8.12 7.27
CA ARG A 245 12.94 9.32 6.47
C ARG A 245 12.92 10.57 7.35
N VAL A 246 14.03 11.30 7.34
CA VAL A 246 14.21 12.53 8.12
C VAL A 246 13.51 13.70 7.40
N PRO A 247 12.79 14.57 8.12
CA PRO A 247 12.29 15.83 7.57
C PRO A 247 13.38 16.64 6.89
N VAL A 248 13.04 17.25 5.76
CA VAL A 248 13.94 18.11 5.00
C VAL A 248 13.29 19.45 4.79
N ALA A 249 14.13 20.47 4.68
CA ALA A 249 13.70 21.78 4.24
C ALA A 249 12.94 21.64 2.91
N VAL A 250 11.78 22.29 2.86
CA VAL A 250 10.94 22.38 1.68
C VAL A 250 11.59 23.36 0.71
N PRO A 251 11.94 22.96 -0.53
CA PRO A 251 12.33 23.90 -1.56
C PRO A 251 11.24 24.95 -1.74
N ASP A 252 11.63 26.20 -1.93
CA ASP A 252 10.71 27.33 -2.11
C ASP A 252 9.71 27.09 -3.26
N ALA A 253 10.11 26.33 -4.28
CA ALA A 253 9.23 25.96 -5.38
C ALA A 253 7.96 25.18 -4.95
N LEU A 254 8.02 24.39 -3.87
CA LEU A 254 6.89 23.60 -3.36
C LEU A 254 5.98 24.38 -2.40
N GLN A 255 6.29 25.65 -2.12
CA GLN A 255 5.43 26.54 -1.31
C GLN A 255 4.23 27.09 -2.10
N THR A 256 4.07 26.73 -3.38
CA THR A 256 2.96 27.16 -4.23
C THR A 256 2.18 25.94 -4.73
N ARG A 257 0.88 26.10 -5.04
CA ARG A 257 0.09 25.02 -5.65
C ARG A 257 0.68 24.61 -7.00
N ALA A 258 1.03 25.59 -7.84
CA ALA A 258 1.60 25.32 -9.16
C ALA A 258 2.89 24.47 -9.08
N GLY A 259 3.82 24.86 -8.21
CA GLY A 259 5.07 24.10 -8.05
C GLY A 259 4.86 22.73 -7.41
N PHE A 260 3.91 22.58 -6.48
CA PHE A 260 3.53 21.27 -5.95
C PHE A 260 2.98 20.33 -7.05
N VAL A 261 2.05 20.83 -7.88
CA VAL A 261 1.44 20.05 -8.97
C VAL A 261 2.48 19.69 -10.04
N GLU A 262 3.37 20.62 -10.39
CA GLU A 262 4.42 20.37 -11.37
C GLU A 262 5.41 19.30 -10.89
N GLU A 263 5.85 19.37 -9.63
CA GLU A 263 6.70 18.35 -9.01
C GLU A 263 6.00 16.99 -8.95
N ALA A 264 4.73 16.97 -8.52
CA ALA A 264 3.91 15.77 -8.51
C ALA A 264 3.86 15.12 -9.91
N ARG A 265 3.54 15.91 -10.94
CA ARG A 265 3.50 15.44 -12.34
C ARG A 265 4.86 14.93 -12.80
N SER A 266 5.94 15.65 -12.51
CA SER A 266 7.30 15.27 -12.88
C SER A 266 7.67 13.89 -12.33
N ARG A 267 7.40 13.66 -11.03
CA ARG A 267 7.69 12.38 -10.36
C ARG A 267 6.93 11.20 -10.97
N PHE A 268 5.63 11.36 -11.25
CA PHE A 268 4.84 10.26 -11.80
C PHE A 268 4.98 10.09 -13.32
N ALA A 269 5.32 11.14 -14.06
CA ALA A 269 5.56 11.06 -15.50
C ALA A 269 6.88 10.35 -15.82
N GLY A 270 7.89 10.49 -14.95
CA GLY A 270 9.21 9.89 -15.12
C GLY A 270 9.29 8.39 -14.84
N GLY A 271 8.26 7.79 -14.23
CA GLY A 271 8.24 6.36 -13.88
C GLY A 271 9.11 5.98 -12.68
N ASP A 272 9.80 6.93 -12.06
CA ASP A 272 10.70 6.70 -10.94
C ASP A 272 9.97 6.84 -9.60
N PHE A 273 9.12 5.85 -9.32
CA PHE A 273 8.20 5.86 -8.19
C PHE A 273 8.85 5.45 -6.87
N ASP A 274 9.91 4.66 -6.96
CA ASP A 274 10.59 4.02 -5.83
C ASP A 274 12.00 4.58 -5.60
N ALA A 275 12.52 5.49 -6.45
CA ALA A 275 13.84 6.06 -6.23
C ALA A 275 13.96 6.56 -4.78
N PRO A 276 14.90 6.00 -4.00
CA PRO A 276 15.50 6.77 -2.96
C PRO A 276 16.23 7.88 -3.72
N THR A 277 15.55 8.99 -3.98
CA THR A 277 16.25 10.20 -4.34
C THR A 277 17.21 10.42 -3.17
N ASP A 278 18.52 10.37 -3.46
CA ASP A 278 19.57 10.65 -2.47
C ASP A 278 19.36 12.04 -1.81
N ALA A 279 18.53 12.87 -2.44
CA ALA A 279 17.93 14.04 -1.83
C ALA A 279 16.70 13.63 -0.99
N PRO A 280 16.74 13.79 0.32
CA PRO A 280 15.55 13.56 1.12
C PRO A 280 14.49 14.58 0.64
N ALA A 281 13.35 14.09 0.16
CA ALA A 281 12.29 14.94 -0.34
C ALA A 281 11.52 15.54 0.85
N PRO A 282 11.15 16.83 0.82
CA PRO A 282 10.30 17.40 1.85
C PRO A 282 8.93 16.70 1.87
N PHE A 283 8.36 16.65 3.06
CA PHE A 283 7.13 15.95 3.35
C PHE A 283 5.91 16.58 2.68
N LEU A 284 5.53 16.06 1.52
CA LEU A 284 4.53 16.68 0.66
C LEU A 284 3.16 16.92 1.34
N PRO A 285 2.57 16.02 2.15
CA PRO A 285 1.28 16.23 2.80
C PRO A 285 1.30 17.33 3.85
N ASP A 286 2.25 17.31 4.80
CA ASP A 286 2.35 18.33 5.84
C ASP A 286 2.71 19.71 5.26
N VAL A 287 3.56 19.71 4.23
CA VAL A 287 3.89 20.89 3.44
C VAL A 287 2.67 21.42 2.72
N PHE A 288 1.91 20.54 2.06
CA PHE A 288 0.72 20.93 1.33
C PHE A 288 -0.34 21.51 2.28
N VAL A 289 -0.62 20.86 3.41
CA VAL A 289 -1.56 21.37 4.42
C VAL A 289 -1.08 22.72 4.98
N ARG A 290 0.18 22.84 5.39
CA ARG A 290 0.66 24.05 6.07
C ARG A 290 0.98 25.20 5.15
N GLN A 291 1.55 24.93 3.98
CA GLN A 291 2.09 25.94 3.07
C GLN A 291 1.14 26.24 1.90
N VAL A 292 0.48 25.22 1.35
CA VAL A 292 -0.49 25.44 0.26
C VAL A 292 -1.85 25.80 0.84
N LEU A 293 -2.45 24.94 1.67
CA LEU A 293 -3.73 25.26 2.33
C LEU A 293 -3.58 26.35 3.40
N GLY A 294 -2.36 26.61 3.87
CA GLY A 294 -2.12 27.59 4.92
C GLY A 294 -2.70 27.18 6.26
N LEU A 295 -2.95 25.89 6.45
CA LEU A 295 -3.65 25.36 7.60
C LEU A 295 -2.69 25.06 8.73
N SER A 296 -2.94 25.67 9.88
CA SER A 296 -2.16 25.46 11.09
C SER A 296 -3.09 25.26 12.28
N VAL A 297 -2.81 24.20 13.04
CA VAL A 297 -3.36 24.00 14.37
C VAL A 297 -2.24 24.30 15.36
N SER A 298 -2.47 25.23 16.28
CA SER A 298 -1.48 25.62 17.28
C SER A 298 -2.16 25.95 18.60
N GLY A 299 -1.92 25.11 19.62
CA GLY A 299 -2.57 25.23 20.91
C GLY A 299 -4.10 25.21 20.77
N ASP A 300 -4.76 26.23 21.30
CA ASP A 300 -6.22 26.35 21.28
C ASP A 300 -6.73 27.13 20.06
N ALA A 301 -5.99 27.13 18.94
CA ALA A 301 -6.39 27.86 17.74
C ALA A 301 -6.16 27.07 16.45
N LEU A 302 -7.12 27.21 15.55
CA LEU A 302 -7.03 26.82 14.15
C LEU A 302 -6.89 28.09 13.31
N SER A 303 -5.92 28.14 12.41
CA SER A 303 -5.79 29.21 11.43
C SER A 303 -5.70 28.67 10.02
N LEU A 304 -6.28 29.39 9.07
CA LEU A 304 -6.15 29.18 7.64
C LEU A 304 -5.55 30.44 7.01
N SER A 305 -4.55 30.28 6.16
CA SER A 305 -3.95 31.34 5.36
C SER A 305 -3.66 30.81 3.95
N PRO A 306 -4.70 30.54 3.15
CA PRO A 306 -4.56 29.75 1.93
C PRO A 306 -3.70 30.49 0.89
N ALA A 307 -2.92 29.74 0.12
CA ALA A 307 -2.17 30.29 -0.99
C ALA A 307 -3.12 30.99 -1.99
N PRO A 308 -2.74 32.15 -2.57
CA PRO A 308 -3.62 32.92 -3.45
C PRO A 308 -4.15 32.14 -4.67
N ASP A 309 -3.36 31.18 -5.16
CA ASP A 309 -3.68 30.35 -6.32
C ASP A 309 -4.56 29.14 -5.98
N LEU A 310 -4.97 28.92 -4.72
CA LEU A 310 -5.98 27.90 -4.40
C LEU A 310 -7.37 28.22 -4.96
N SER A 311 -7.65 29.48 -5.29
CA SER A 311 -8.93 29.93 -5.82
C SER A 311 -9.36 29.27 -7.14
N ASP A 312 -8.43 28.69 -7.94
CA ASP A 312 -8.83 27.93 -9.13
C ASP A 312 -9.32 26.50 -8.82
N TRP A 313 -9.20 26.04 -7.58
CA TRP A 313 -9.80 24.77 -7.14
C TRP A 313 -11.22 25.02 -6.64
N HIS A 314 -12.18 24.39 -7.32
CA HIS A 314 -13.59 24.46 -6.92
C HIS A 314 -13.93 23.54 -5.74
N TYR A 315 -13.04 22.61 -5.37
CA TYR A 315 -13.17 21.87 -4.12
C TYR A 315 -11.81 21.36 -3.64
N PHE A 316 -11.73 21.00 -2.36
CA PHE A 316 -10.75 20.04 -1.84
C PHE A 316 -11.25 19.49 -0.49
N ALA A 317 -10.79 18.31 -0.11
CA ALA A 317 -11.04 17.75 1.20
C ALA A 317 -9.76 17.16 1.79
N VAL A 318 -9.51 17.41 3.07
CA VAL A 318 -8.48 16.74 3.87
C VAL A 318 -9.19 16.07 5.03
N GLU A 319 -9.26 14.74 5.05
CA GLU A 319 -9.95 13.98 6.10
C GLU A 319 -8.94 13.27 7.02
N ASN A 320 -9.30 13.03 8.28
CA ASN A 320 -8.45 12.35 9.26
C ASN A 320 -7.10 13.05 9.46
N TYR A 321 -7.08 14.39 9.49
CA TYR A 321 -5.89 15.13 9.86
C TYR A 321 -5.71 15.06 11.38
N GLU A 322 -4.71 14.31 11.84
CA GLU A 322 -4.47 14.12 13.27
C GLU A 322 -3.57 15.22 13.83
N HIS A 323 -4.04 15.89 14.89
CA HIS A 323 -3.25 16.88 15.63
C HIS A 323 -3.62 16.83 17.11
N ASP A 324 -2.62 16.66 17.99
CA ASP A 324 -2.79 16.56 19.44
C ASP A 324 -3.91 15.59 19.89
N GLY A 325 -4.00 14.43 19.22
CA GLY A 325 -4.98 13.38 19.52
C GLY A 325 -6.41 13.63 19.00
N ARG A 326 -6.63 14.74 18.29
CA ARG A 326 -7.90 15.06 17.61
C ARG A 326 -7.81 14.77 16.12
N ARG A 327 -8.95 14.50 15.48
CA ARG A 327 -9.04 14.27 14.04
C ARG A 327 -9.91 15.33 13.41
N PHE A 328 -9.29 16.12 12.55
CA PHE A 328 -9.95 17.18 11.82
C PHE A 328 -10.25 16.76 10.38
N THR A 329 -11.37 17.27 9.87
CA THR A 329 -11.66 17.26 8.43
C THR A 329 -11.81 18.69 7.94
N PHE A 330 -11.11 19.04 6.86
CA PHE A 330 -11.14 20.35 6.23
C PHE A 330 -11.72 20.21 4.84
N VAL A 331 -12.80 20.92 4.57
CA VAL A 331 -13.50 20.87 3.28
C VAL A 331 -13.58 22.27 2.72
N TRP A 332 -13.21 22.41 1.46
CA TRP A 332 -13.59 23.54 0.63
C TRP A 332 -14.51 23.01 -0.46
N ASP A 333 -15.70 23.59 -0.55
CA ASP A 333 -16.59 23.40 -1.69
C ASP A 333 -17.08 24.77 -2.18
N ASP A 334 -16.64 25.15 -3.37
CA ASP A 334 -16.92 26.46 -3.96
C ASP A 334 -18.44 26.67 -4.08
N PRO A 335 -18.99 27.73 -3.43
CA PRO A 335 -20.40 28.05 -3.51
C PRO A 335 -20.90 28.35 -4.93
N GLU A 336 -20.01 28.75 -5.84
CA GLU A 336 -20.37 29.04 -7.24
C GLU A 336 -20.42 27.77 -8.10
N THR A 337 -19.84 26.67 -7.64
CA THR A 337 -19.78 25.40 -8.38
C THR A 337 -21.04 24.55 -8.14
N PRO A 338 -21.77 24.16 -9.20
CA PRO A 338 -22.97 23.33 -9.05
C PRO A 338 -22.68 21.92 -8.56
N GLY A 339 -23.55 21.40 -7.68
CA GLY A 339 -23.39 20.09 -7.04
C GLY A 339 -22.61 20.20 -5.74
N ASP A 340 -22.62 19.16 -4.93
CA ASP A 340 -21.86 19.08 -3.69
C ASP A 340 -20.73 18.07 -3.90
N ALA A 341 -19.49 18.55 -3.84
CA ALA A 341 -18.32 17.74 -4.17
C ALA A 341 -17.97 16.75 -3.05
N PHE A 342 -18.21 17.14 -1.79
CA PHE A 342 -17.91 16.32 -0.62
C PHE A 342 -19.13 15.55 -0.08
N ASP A 343 -20.33 15.91 -0.53
CA ASP A 343 -21.62 15.28 -0.20
C ASP A 343 -21.94 15.38 1.30
N ASP A 344 -21.63 16.55 1.89
CA ASP A 344 -21.93 16.93 3.28
C ASP A 344 -23.11 17.93 3.39
N GLY A 345 -23.63 18.37 2.26
CA GLY A 345 -24.66 19.40 2.12
C GLY A 345 -24.12 20.83 2.28
N ASP A 346 -22.81 20.99 2.47
CA ASP A 346 -22.20 22.20 2.94
C ASP A 346 -21.36 22.91 1.86
N LYS A 347 -21.62 24.20 1.67
CA LYS A 347 -20.80 25.09 0.81
C LYS A 347 -19.88 25.98 1.61
N GLY A 348 -18.80 26.41 0.96
CA GLY A 348 -17.75 27.25 1.51
C GLY A 348 -16.62 26.42 2.12
N PHE A 349 -15.85 27.04 3.00
CA PHE A 349 -14.83 26.34 3.79
C PHE A 349 -15.44 25.89 5.12
N THR A 350 -15.42 24.59 5.36
CA THR A 350 -15.98 23.94 6.55
C THR A 350 -14.91 23.14 7.26
N VAL A 351 -14.91 23.21 8.59
CA VAL A 351 -14.00 22.44 9.44
C VAL A 351 -14.81 21.59 10.40
N TYR A 352 -14.46 20.31 10.43
CA TYR A 352 -15.02 19.32 11.32
C TYR A 352 -13.98 18.87 12.34
N ASP A 353 -14.42 18.59 13.57
CA ASP A 353 -13.70 17.80 14.57
C ASP A 353 -14.54 16.55 14.87
N GLY A 354 -14.08 15.39 14.38
CA GLY A 354 -14.94 14.23 14.19
C GLY A 354 -16.12 14.58 13.26
N ASP A 355 -17.34 14.37 13.74
CA ASP A 355 -18.57 14.65 12.98
C ASP A 355 -19.14 16.07 13.24
N ALA A 356 -18.50 16.85 14.13
CA ALA A 356 -19.01 18.16 14.54
C ALA A 356 -18.40 19.28 13.71
N VAL A 357 -19.24 20.12 13.10
CA VAL A 357 -18.81 21.38 12.46
C VAL A 357 -18.36 22.37 13.53
N ILE A 358 -17.07 22.73 13.52
CA ILE A 358 -16.48 23.68 14.48
C ILE A 358 -16.22 25.06 13.86
N HIS A 359 -16.12 25.14 12.54
CA HIS A 359 -15.94 26.40 11.83
C HIS A 359 -16.54 26.32 10.43
N ARG A 360 -17.06 27.46 9.97
CA ARG A 360 -17.61 27.61 8.63
C ARG A 360 -17.47 29.04 8.14
N GLN A 361 -17.07 29.19 6.89
CA GLN A 361 -17.02 30.47 6.18
C GLN A 361 -17.39 30.29 4.71
N SER A 362 -17.89 31.34 4.07
CA SER A 362 -18.39 31.26 2.68
C SER A 362 -17.29 31.31 1.61
N ASP A 363 -16.06 31.68 1.96
CA ASP A 363 -14.94 31.87 1.03
C ASP A 363 -13.64 31.24 1.56
N LEU A 364 -12.57 31.31 0.78
CA LEU A 364 -11.20 30.93 1.18
C LEU A 364 -10.40 32.13 1.70
N SER A 365 -11.01 33.01 2.49
CA SER A 365 -10.26 34.07 3.16
C SER A 365 -9.50 33.53 4.38
N ALA A 366 -8.43 34.23 4.76
CA ALA A 366 -7.64 33.88 5.93
C ALA A 366 -8.44 34.11 7.21
N PHE A 367 -8.34 33.19 8.16
CA PHE A 367 -8.99 33.31 9.47
C PHE A 367 -8.15 32.68 10.59
N THR A 368 -8.50 33.04 11.81
CA THR A 368 -8.09 32.34 13.04
C THR A 368 -9.31 32.14 13.92
N ALA A 369 -9.60 30.89 14.27
CA ALA A 369 -10.72 30.51 15.13
C ALA A 369 -10.19 29.79 16.38
N PRO A 370 -10.78 30.04 17.57
CA PRO A 370 -10.45 29.27 18.75
C PRO A 370 -10.92 27.82 18.58
N LEU A 371 -10.07 26.87 18.95
CA LEU A 371 -10.45 25.48 19.14
C LEU A 371 -10.99 25.33 20.54
N ALA A 372 -12.27 24.95 20.65
CA ALA A 372 -12.81 24.54 21.94
C ALA A 372 -11.94 23.41 22.50
N ALA A 373 -11.73 23.44 23.83
CA ALA A 373 -11.10 22.32 24.52
C ALA A 373 -11.86 21.04 24.17
N PRO A 374 -11.16 19.89 24.02
CA PRO A 374 -11.85 18.63 23.79
C PRO A 374 -12.91 18.49 24.88
N SER A 375 -14.16 18.29 24.47
CA SER A 375 -15.16 17.84 25.43
C SER A 375 -14.57 16.58 26.05
N PRO A 376 -14.49 16.47 27.40
CA PRO A 376 -14.02 15.24 28.01
C PRO A 376 -14.83 14.13 27.37
N LEU A 377 -14.13 13.24 26.66
CA LEU A 377 -14.75 12.04 26.10
C LEU A 377 -15.63 11.52 27.23
N GLY A 378 -16.95 11.50 27.00
CA GLY A 378 -17.80 10.76 27.91
C GLY A 378 -17.16 9.39 27.98
N ASP A 379 -16.81 8.94 29.19
CA ASP A 379 -16.28 7.61 29.38
C ASP A 379 -17.24 6.68 28.62
N ASP A 380 -16.79 6.17 27.47
CA ASP A 380 -17.48 5.12 26.74
C ASP A 380 -17.34 3.89 27.64
N GLU A 381 -18.20 3.84 28.67
CA GLU A 381 -18.55 2.64 29.41
C GLU A 381 -19.32 1.73 28.46
N ASP A 382 -18.63 1.12 27.48
CA ASP A 382 -19.15 -0.05 26.75
C ASP A 382 -17.97 -0.84 26.12
N ASP A 383 -17.64 -1.94 26.81
CA ASP A 383 -17.01 -3.23 26.41
C ASP A 383 -15.92 -3.32 25.32
#